data_AF-A0A4P8RP02-F1
#
_entry.id   AF-A0A4P8RP02-F1
#
_cell.length_a   1.000
_cell.length_b   1.000
_cell.length_c   1.000
_cell.angle_alpha   90.00
_cell.angle_beta   90.00
_cell.angle_gamma   90.00
#
_symmetry.space_group_name_H-M   'P 1'
#
loop_
_entity.id
_entity.type
_entity.pdbx_description
1 polymer ?
#
loop_
_entity_poly.entity_id
_entity_poly.type
_entity_poly.pdbx_seq_one_letter_code
_entity_poly.pdbx_strand_id
1 'polypeptide(L)'
;MMKIEIEKQRGTNKFIVHANFIIPKQKGLIDQIESIQGIEGVDVALSKKYSFVVEIGRLFATNEVTENIREVMLTYMKEQE
;
A
#
# COMPACT_ATOMS: atom_id res chain seq x y z
N MET A 1 3.28 -17.81 7.14
CA MET A 1 3.69 -16.44 7.53
C MET A 1 3.00 -15.45 6.61
N MET A 2 2.41 -14.38 7.13
CA MET A 2 1.83 -13.31 6.32
C MET A 2 2.95 -12.59 5.56
N LYS A 3 2.77 -12.37 4.26
CA LYS A 3 3.77 -11.73 3.37
C LYS A 3 3.11 -10.53 2.69
N ILE A 4 3.70 -9.35 2.86
CA ILE A 4 3.40 -8.14 2.09
C ILE A 4 4.58 -7.94 1.15
N GLU A 5 4.31 -7.92 -0.16
CA GLU A 5 5.33 -7.68 -1.18
C GLU A 5 5.07 -6.32 -1.82
N ILE A 6 6.11 -5.50 -1.99
CA ILE A 6 6.00 -4.19 -2.62
C ILE A 6 6.92 -4.17 -3.83
N GLU A 7 6.36 -4.01 -5.02
CA GLU A 7 7.09 -3.98 -6.28
C GLU A 7 7.06 -2.56 -6.88
N LYS A 8 8.21 -2.03 -7.27
CA LYS A 8 8.27 -0.75 -8.00
C LYS A 8 7.88 -0.94 -9.46
N GLN A 9 6.89 -0.21 -9.94
CA GLN A 9 6.54 -0.18 -11.36
C GLN A 9 7.61 0.59 -12.15
N ARG A 10 8.31 -0.11 -13.04
CA ARG A 10 9.45 0.43 -13.81
C ARG A 10 9.05 1.67 -14.60
N GLY A 11 9.92 2.68 -14.61
CA GLY A 11 9.70 3.94 -15.34
C GLY A 11 8.62 4.84 -14.74
N THR A 12 8.11 4.53 -13.55
CA THR A 12 7.07 5.30 -12.86
C THR A 12 7.46 5.57 -11.41
N ASN A 13 6.69 6.45 -10.77
CA ASN A 13 6.69 6.70 -9.33
C ASN A 13 5.67 5.82 -8.58
N LYS A 14 5.18 4.75 -9.21
CA LYS A 14 4.14 3.87 -8.68
C LYS A 14 4.72 2.59 -8.10
N PHE A 15 4.08 2.10 -7.06
CA PHE A 15 4.42 0.88 -6.33
C PHE A 15 3.19 0.01 -6.25
N ILE A 16 3.35 -1.28 -6.53
CA ILE A 16 2.29 -2.26 -6.39
C ILE A 16 2.51 -2.97 -5.07
N VAL A 17 1.55 -2.85 -4.17
CA VAL A 17 1.52 -3.51 -2.87
C VAL A 17 0.65 -4.75 -3.00
N HIS A 18 1.25 -5.92 -2.81
CA HIS A 18 0.59 -7.22 -2.85
C HIS A 18 0.41 -7.76 -1.43
N ALA A 19 -0.84 -8.05 -1.07
CA ALA A 19 -1.20 -8.66 0.20
C ALA A 19 -1.74 -10.08 -0.04
N ASN A 20 -1.17 -11.09 0.64
CA ASN A 20 -1.63 -12.48 0.52
C ASN A 20 -2.81 -12.81 1.47
N PHE A 21 -3.72 -11.86 1.71
CA PHE A 21 -4.85 -12.02 2.63
C PHE A 21 -6.04 -11.13 2.22
N ILE A 22 -7.23 -11.47 2.69
CA ILE A 22 -8.46 -10.72 2.39
C ILE A 22 -8.47 -9.42 3.20
N ILE A 23 -8.68 -8.30 2.52
CA ILE A 23 -8.83 -6.98 3.17
C ILE A 23 -10.32 -6.67 3.27
N PRO A 24 -10.96 -6.97 4.42
CA PRO A 24 -12.33 -6.53 4.65
C PRO A 24 -12.32 -4.99 4.63
N LYS A 25 -13.26 -4.36 3.92
CA LYS A 25 -13.43 -2.88 3.88
C LYS A 25 -12.21 -2.09 3.37
N GLN A 26 -11.87 -2.27 2.09
CA GLN A 26 -10.74 -1.59 1.41
C GLN A 26 -10.69 -0.07 1.59
N LYS A 27 -11.84 0.62 1.68
CA LYS A 27 -11.90 2.08 1.80
C LYS A 27 -11.11 2.63 3.01
N GLY A 28 -11.28 2.04 4.20
CA GLY A 28 -10.60 2.55 5.40
C GLY A 28 -9.09 2.39 5.35
N LEU A 29 -8.61 1.28 4.77
CA LEU A 29 -7.18 1.07 4.54
C LEU A 29 -6.61 2.06 3.52
N ILE A 30 -7.34 2.32 2.44
CA ILE A 30 -6.93 3.29 1.41
C ILE A 30 -6.80 4.68 2.02
N ASP A 31 -7.80 5.14 2.77
CA ASP A 31 -7.77 6.45 3.44
C ASP A 31 -6.55 6.58 4.38
N GLN A 32 -6.19 5.51 5.10
CA GLN A 32 -5.00 5.48 5.95
C GLN A 32 -3.70 5.54 5.15
N ILE A 33 -3.60 4.82 4.03
CA ILE A 33 -2.42 4.87 3.16
C ILE A 33 -2.29 6.24 2.51
N GLU A 34 -3.39 6.83 2.01
CA GLU A 34 -3.38 8.19 1.44
C GLU A 34 -2.96 9.27 2.45
N SER A 35 -3.12 9.02 3.76
CA SER A 35 -2.66 9.93 4.81
C SER A 35 -1.14 9.96 5.01
N ILE A 36 -0.39 8.99 4.46
CA ILE A 36 1.06 8.93 4.60
C ILE A 36 1.71 10.05 3.79
N GLN A 37 2.57 10.83 4.45
CA GLN A 37 3.30 11.91 3.79
C GLN A 37 4.13 11.37 2.62
N GLY A 38 3.93 11.95 1.44
CA GLY A 38 4.62 11.57 0.21
C GLY A 38 3.88 10.58 -0.67
N ILE A 39 2.70 10.12 -0.27
CA ILE A 39 1.76 9.44 -1.16
C ILE A 39 0.91 10.49 -1.89
N GLU A 40 0.86 10.40 -3.21
CA GLU A 40 0.09 11.31 -4.08
C GLU A 40 -1.25 10.69 -4.51
N GLY A 41 -1.39 9.37 -4.41
CA GLY A 41 -2.66 8.68 -4.66
C GLY A 41 -2.57 7.17 -4.46
N VAL A 42 -3.72 6.54 -4.22
CA VAL A 42 -3.83 5.09 -4.05
C VAL A 42 -4.97 4.56 -4.94
N ASP A 43 -4.62 3.72 -5.91
CA ASP A 43 -5.57 3.03 -6.78
C ASP A 43 -5.69 1.56 -6.39
N VAL A 44 -6.88 0.98 -6.48
CA VAL A 44 -7.07 -0.47 -6.27
C VAL A 44 -6.75 -1.19 -7.58
N ALA A 45 -5.77 -2.09 -7.57
CA ALA A 45 -5.46 -2.92 -8.73
C ALA A 45 -6.51 -4.03 -8.87
N LEU A 46 -7.41 -3.89 -9.84
CA LEU A 46 -8.48 -4.86 -10.13
C LEU A 46 -7.99 -6.26 -10.54
N SER A 47 -6.70 -6.42 -10.87
CA SER A 47 -6.18 -7.60 -11.60
C SER A 47 -5.77 -8.79 -10.72
N LYS A 48 -5.52 -8.58 -9.43
CA LYS A 48 -5.25 -9.66 -8.47
C LYS A 48 -5.91 -9.30 -7.17
N LYS A 49 -6.66 -10.25 -6.59
CA LYS A 49 -7.31 -10.08 -5.29
C LYS A 49 -6.27 -9.49 -4.31
N TYR A 50 -6.57 -8.30 -3.76
CA TYR A 50 -5.80 -7.63 -2.70
C TYR A 50 -4.47 -7.00 -3.13
N SER A 51 -4.45 -6.33 -4.29
CA SER A 51 -3.33 -5.47 -4.69
C SER A 51 -3.76 -4.00 -4.81
N PHE A 52 -2.90 -3.09 -4.36
CA PHE A 52 -3.09 -1.64 -4.53
C PHE A 52 -1.90 -1.05 -5.26
N VAL A 53 -2.14 -0.02 -6.03
CA VAL A 53 -1.11 0.81 -6.64
C VAL A 53 -1.02 2.09 -5.83
N VAL A 54 0.16 2.34 -5.27
CA VAL A 54 0.47 3.56 -4.53
C VAL A 54 1.35 4.44 -5.40
N GLU A 55 0.93 5.67 -5.62
CA GLU A 55 1.74 6.69 -6.28
C GLU A 55 2.48 7.52 -5.23
N ILE A 56 3.80 7.63 -5.38
CA ILE A 56 4.67 8.36 -4.44
C ILE A 56 5.19 9.63 -5.11
N GLY A 57 5.26 10.72 -4.37
CA GLY A 57 5.85 11.97 -4.84
C GLY A 57 7.35 11.84 -5.10
N ARG A 58 7.83 12.55 -6.14
CA ARG A 58 9.22 12.43 -6.64
C ARG A 58 10.32 12.77 -5.62
N LEU A 59 9.98 13.50 -4.56
CA LEU A 59 10.92 13.97 -3.54
C LEU A 59 11.08 13.00 -2.36
N PHE A 60 10.28 11.93 -2.28
CA PHE A 60 10.25 11.04 -1.14
C PHE A 60 11.13 9.81 -1.33
N ALA A 61 11.82 9.41 -0.25
CA ALA A 61 12.61 8.20 -0.23
C ALA A 61 11.68 6.98 -0.28
N THR A 62 11.81 6.19 -1.35
CA THR A 62 11.00 4.98 -1.55
C THR A 62 10.97 4.07 -0.32
N ASN A 63 12.12 3.85 0.32
CA ASN A 63 12.21 2.94 1.47
C ASN A 63 11.34 3.38 2.64
N GLU A 64 11.36 4.66 2.99
CA GLU A 64 10.58 5.21 4.11
C GLU A 64 9.09 5.07 3.87
N VAL A 65 8.63 5.45 2.67
CA VAL A 65 7.21 5.33 2.31
C VAL A 65 6.79 3.85 2.28
N THR A 66 7.63 2.94 1.80
CA THR A 66 7.30 1.51 1.80
C THR A 66 7.22 0.89 3.20
N GLU A 67 8.03 1.36 4.16
CA GLU A 67 7.91 0.93 5.56
C GLU A 67 6.63 1.48 6.19
N ASN A 68 6.30 2.76 5.97
CA ASN A 68 5.06 3.37 6.48
C ASN A 68 3.81 2.64 5.95
N ILE A 69 3.78 2.29 4.66
CA ILE A 69 2.70 1.49 4.07
C ILE A 69 2.59 0.14 4.78
N ARG A 70 3.73 -0.52 5.03
CA ARG A 70 3.76 -1.82 5.72
C ARG A 70 3.21 -1.71 7.14
N GLU A 71 3.59 -0.67 7.88
CA GLU A 71 3.10 -0.43 9.24
C GLU A 71 1.59 -0.19 9.29
N VAL A 72 1.07 0.65 8.38
CA VAL A 72 -0.37 0.89 8.25
C VAL A 72 -1.12 -0.40 7.95
N MET A 73 -0.63 -1.19 6.99
CA MET A 73 -1.25 -2.47 6.65
C MET A 73 -1.24 -3.46 7.82
N LEU A 74 -0.12 -3.57 8.55
CA LEU A 74 -0.03 -4.46 9.72
C LEU A 74 -0.95 -4.01 10.85
N THR A 75 -1.07 -2.70 11.07
CA THR A 75 -1.97 -2.12 12.08
C THR A 75 -3.41 -2.41 11.73
N TYR A 76 -3.82 -2.09 10.50
CA TYR A 76 -5.15 -2.38 9.99
C TYR A 76 -5.54 -3.84 10.16
N MET A 77 -4.62 -4.78 9.88
CA MET A 77 -4.87 -6.20 10.05
C MET A 77 -5.16 -6.60 11.49
N LYS A 78 -4.38 -6.08 12.46
CA LYS A 78 -4.60 -6.38 13.89
C LYS A 78 -5.94 -5.89 14.39
N GLU A 79 -6.46 -4.80 13.83
CA GLU A 79 -7.78 -4.25 14.19
C GLU A 79 -8.95 -5.07 13.61
N GLN A 80 -8.70 -5.96 12.65
CA GLN A 80 -9.73 -6.84 12.08
C GLN A 80 -9.80 -8.22 12.74
N GLU A 81 -8.87 -8.56 13.64
CA GLU A 81 -8.95 -9.73 14.52
C GLU A 81 -9.99 -9.51 15.62
#